data_AF-A0A2I4FCG8-F1
#
_entry.id   AF-A0A2I4FCG8-F1
#
_cell.length_a   1.000
_cell.length_b   1.000
_cell.length_c   1.000
_cell.angle_alpha   90.00
_cell.angle_beta   90.00
_cell.angle_gamma   90.00
#
_symmetry.space_group_name_H-M   'P 1'
#
loop_
_entity.id
_entity.type
_entity.pdbx_description
1 polymer ?
#
loop_
_entity_poly.entity_id
_entity_poly.type
_entity_poly.pdbx_seq_one_letter_code
_entity_poly.pdbx_strand_id
1 'polypeptide(L)'
;MKGAQKDSEKLIWEPMRSPSGGNPIVGSGQQSRALHKFLVWLILFVSATYIVYTLKLVSTSRTCDDEPFPNPRTRISSSSSSIKNVTATSLLSQSIQDHAVVETLLPESPETHRTEIRNIVFGIAASAKLWERRKNYIKLWFRPKEMRGVVWLDHTLKTREADEEDLPPVKISGDTSRFAYKNKQGHRSAIRISRIVSETLRLGLEDVHWFVMGDDDTVFVTENLVRVLRKYDHNQFYYIGSLSESHLQNIYFSYGMAYGGGGFAISYPLAKSLAKMQDRCIQRYPGLYGSDDRMQACMTELGVPLTKELGFHQYDVYGNLFGLLAAHPVTPLVSLHHLDVVEPIFPNVTRVQALQRLTLPMKLDSAGLMQQSICYDKSKRWTISISWGFAVQIFRGVFSPREVEMPSRTFLNWYRKADYTAYAFNTRPVSRNPCQKPFVFYLSKASLNSTMNQTVSEYVRNRVSHPVCKWKMADPANLERVEVYKKPDPHLWDRSPRRNCCRVMNPTKKGTTVIEVGVCGEGEISEM
;
A
#
# COMPACT_ATOMS: atom_id res chain seq x y z
N MET A 1 -33.83 -39.68 6.45
CA MET A 1 -32.35 -39.62 6.57
C MET A 1 -31.89 -38.23 6.15
N LYS A 2 -31.62 -37.35 7.12
CA LYS A 2 -31.12 -35.99 6.92
C LYS A 2 -29.62 -36.01 7.23
N GLY A 3 -28.78 -35.87 6.21
CA GLY A 3 -27.33 -35.71 6.36
C GLY A 3 -26.99 -34.24 6.56
N ALA A 4 -26.38 -33.93 7.70
CA ALA A 4 -26.02 -32.59 8.10
C ALA A 4 -24.86 -32.04 7.24
N GLN A 5 -25.13 -30.88 6.64
CA GLN A 5 -24.18 -30.00 5.97
C GLN A 5 -23.37 -29.30 7.05
N LYS A 6 -22.09 -29.66 7.19
CA LYS A 6 -21.16 -29.04 8.16
C LYS A 6 -20.29 -28.03 7.42
N ASP A 7 -20.37 -26.79 7.89
CA ASP A 7 -19.70 -25.59 7.37
C ASP A 7 -18.21 -25.78 7.13
N SER A 8 -17.79 -25.65 5.86
CA SER A 8 -16.38 -25.63 5.45
C SER A 8 -15.77 -24.21 5.50
N GLU A 9 -16.53 -23.18 5.87
CA GLU A 9 -16.04 -21.79 5.96
C GLU A 9 -15.27 -21.48 7.26
N LYS A 10 -15.23 -22.41 8.22
CA LYS A 10 -14.60 -22.21 9.53
C LYS A 10 -13.11 -22.57 9.63
N LEU A 11 -12.48 -23.06 8.55
CA LEU A 11 -11.19 -23.75 8.63
C LEU A 11 -10.00 -23.06 7.92
N ILE A 12 -10.15 -21.79 7.50
CA ILE A 12 -9.05 -21.04 6.87
C ILE A 12 -8.20 -20.25 7.89
N TRP A 13 -8.61 -20.13 9.16
CA TRP A 13 -7.92 -19.23 10.09
C TRP A 13 -7.84 -19.75 11.52
N GLU A 14 -6.90 -20.65 11.79
CA GLU A 14 -6.37 -20.85 13.15
C GLU A 14 -5.04 -20.09 13.32
N PRO A 15 -4.87 -19.31 14.40
CA PRO A 15 -3.59 -18.69 14.73
C PRO A 15 -2.59 -19.76 15.18
N MET A 16 -1.31 -19.59 14.81
CA MET A 16 -0.19 -20.36 15.37
C MET A 16 -0.32 -20.43 16.91
N ARG A 17 -0.62 -21.63 17.43
CA ARG A 17 -0.54 -21.96 18.86
C ARG A 17 0.72 -22.77 19.11
N SER A 18 1.59 -22.26 19.98
CA SER A 18 2.62 -23.05 20.66
C SER A 18 1.99 -23.76 21.88
N PRO A 19 2.46 -24.96 22.27
CA PRO A 19 1.85 -25.74 23.34
C PRO A 19 2.44 -25.36 24.71
N SER A 20 1.60 -24.93 25.64
CA SER A 20 1.89 -24.98 27.08
C SER A 20 0.58 -25.20 27.83
N GLY A 21 0.49 -26.34 28.52
CA GLY A 21 -0.73 -26.82 29.19
C GLY A 21 -0.91 -26.31 30.62
N GLY A 22 -1.99 -26.82 31.23
CA GLY A 22 -2.22 -26.83 32.68
C GLY A 22 -3.45 -26.05 33.14
N ASN A 23 -4.55 -26.75 33.43
CA ASN A 23 -5.67 -26.22 34.23
C ASN A 23 -5.27 -26.17 35.72
N PRO A 24 -5.67 -25.15 36.50
CA PRO A 24 -5.47 -25.17 37.95
C PRO A 24 -6.71 -25.70 38.70
N ILE A 25 -6.46 -26.57 39.66
CA ILE A 25 -7.41 -27.06 40.67
C ILE A 25 -7.31 -26.18 41.92
N VAL A 26 -8.46 -25.89 42.53
CA VAL A 26 -8.69 -25.10 43.75
C VAL A 26 -8.28 -25.87 45.01
N GLY A 27 -7.62 -25.19 45.98
CA GLY A 27 -7.27 -25.77 47.29
C GLY A 27 -6.85 -24.75 48.37
N SER A 28 -7.82 -24.39 49.20
CA SER A 28 -7.81 -23.89 50.59
C SER A 28 -6.51 -23.49 51.33
N GLY A 29 -6.46 -22.21 51.76
CA GLY A 29 -6.66 -21.84 53.18
C GLY A 29 -5.51 -21.92 54.19
N GLN A 30 -4.46 -22.71 53.98
CA GLN A 30 -3.37 -22.86 54.99
C GLN A 30 -1.95 -22.60 54.46
N GLN A 31 -1.76 -22.46 53.15
CA GLN A 31 -0.46 -22.20 52.52
C GLN A 31 0.01 -20.73 52.56
N SER A 32 -0.87 -19.77 52.86
CA SER A 32 -0.56 -18.34 52.62
C SER A 32 0.55 -17.78 53.52
N ARG A 33 0.65 -18.18 54.79
CA ARG A 33 1.70 -17.67 55.70
C ARG A 33 3.11 -18.17 55.39
N ALA A 34 3.24 -19.39 54.88
CA ALA A 34 4.53 -19.94 54.46
C ALA A 34 4.99 -19.32 53.12
N LEU A 35 4.05 -19.11 52.18
CA LEU A 35 4.30 -18.43 50.92
C LEU A 35 4.80 -17.00 51.10
N HIS A 36 4.24 -16.23 52.05
CA HIS A 36 4.69 -14.86 52.30
C HIS A 36 6.13 -14.81 52.85
N LYS A 37 6.50 -15.74 53.75
CA LYS A 37 7.88 -15.83 54.24
C LYS A 37 8.85 -16.23 53.13
N PHE A 38 8.44 -17.17 52.26
CA PHE A 38 9.25 -17.57 51.11
C PHE A 38 9.41 -16.43 50.09
N LEU A 39 8.34 -15.68 49.83
CA LEU A 39 8.36 -14.54 48.91
C LEU A 39 9.26 -13.41 49.42
N VAL A 40 9.24 -13.12 50.72
CA VAL A 40 10.15 -12.15 51.35
C VAL A 40 11.60 -12.60 51.22
N TRP A 41 11.88 -13.88 51.46
CA TRP A 41 13.24 -14.42 51.33
C TRP A 41 13.74 -14.41 49.87
N LEU A 42 12.84 -14.71 48.93
CA LEU A 42 13.11 -14.60 47.49
C LEU A 42 13.43 -13.15 47.08
N ILE A 43 12.63 -12.19 47.53
CA ILE A 43 12.86 -10.76 47.25
C ILE A 43 14.20 -10.30 47.83
N LEU A 44 14.54 -10.71 49.05
CA LEU A 44 15.82 -10.39 49.67
C LEU A 44 16.99 -11.02 48.89
N PHE A 45 16.86 -12.26 48.45
CA PHE A 45 17.88 -12.95 47.65
C PHE A 45 18.09 -12.29 46.29
N VAL A 46 17.02 -11.94 45.58
CA VAL A 46 17.11 -11.22 44.29
C VAL A 46 17.69 -9.82 44.48
N SER A 47 17.32 -9.11 45.55
CA SER A 47 17.87 -7.79 45.85
C SER A 47 19.36 -7.85 46.18
N ALA A 48 19.79 -8.84 46.98
CA ALA A 48 21.19 -9.05 47.33
C ALA A 48 22.05 -9.40 46.09
N THR A 49 21.56 -10.30 45.23
CA THR A 49 22.25 -10.66 43.99
C THR A 49 22.31 -9.48 43.01
N TYR A 50 21.28 -8.65 42.95
CA TYR A 50 21.30 -7.40 42.17
C TYR A 50 22.32 -6.41 42.72
N ILE A 51 22.37 -6.21 44.04
CA ILE A 51 23.36 -5.33 44.69
C ILE A 51 24.79 -5.82 44.40
N VAL A 52 25.06 -7.12 44.54
CA VAL A 52 26.36 -7.72 44.23
C VAL A 52 26.72 -7.55 42.75
N TYR A 53 25.76 -7.79 41.85
CA TYR A 53 25.95 -7.58 40.41
C TYR A 53 26.27 -6.12 40.08
N THR A 54 25.53 -5.19 40.69
CA THR A 54 25.73 -3.74 40.48
C THR A 54 27.09 -3.28 41.04
N LEU A 55 27.49 -3.77 42.22
CA LEU A 55 28.82 -3.55 42.80
C LEU A 55 29.93 -4.14 41.92
N LYS A 56 29.71 -5.32 41.32
CA LYS A 56 30.62 -5.90 40.32
C LYS A 56 30.72 -4.99 39.09
N LEU A 57 29.58 -4.52 38.57
CA LEU A 57 29.54 -3.64 37.39
C LEU A 57 30.27 -2.31 37.63
N VAL A 58 30.11 -1.71 38.82
CA VAL A 58 30.74 -0.44 39.20
C VAL A 58 32.23 -0.63 39.54
N SER A 59 32.61 -1.76 40.16
CA SER A 59 34.01 -2.07 40.46
C SER A 59 34.81 -2.54 39.25
N THR A 60 34.14 -3.01 38.19
CA THR A 60 34.75 -3.26 36.87
C THR A 60 34.45 -2.12 35.91
N SER A 61 34.83 -0.89 36.25
CA SER A 61 35.02 0.15 35.24
C SER A 61 36.33 -0.13 34.51
N ARG A 62 36.23 -0.76 33.34
CA ARG A 62 37.34 -0.78 32.37
C ARG A 62 37.46 0.62 31.77
N THR A 63 38.68 1.15 31.75
CA THR A 63 39.07 2.34 30.99
C THR A 63 38.77 2.13 29.51
N CYS A 64 37.86 2.93 28.96
CA CYS A 64 37.59 2.96 27.52
C CYS A 64 38.59 3.92 26.86
N ASP A 65 39.80 3.44 26.57
CA ASP A 65 40.63 4.02 25.52
C ASP A 65 40.44 3.13 24.29
N ASP A 66 39.57 3.56 23.35
CA ASP A 66 39.62 3.23 21.92
C ASP A 66 38.45 3.94 21.22
N GLU A 67 38.74 5.10 20.60
CA GLU A 67 37.87 5.85 19.69
C GLU A 67 37.95 5.25 18.26
N PRO A 68 36.84 4.81 17.64
CA PRO A 68 36.88 4.27 16.29
C PRO A 68 36.21 5.20 15.26
N PHE A 69 36.67 6.45 15.08
CA PHE A 69 36.30 7.26 13.91
C PHE A 69 37.40 8.27 13.50
N PRO A 70 38.07 8.11 12.34
CA PRO A 70 38.95 9.16 11.82
C PRO A 70 38.16 10.25 11.09
N ASN A 71 38.24 11.48 11.60
CA ASN A 71 37.73 12.70 10.94
C ASN A 71 38.54 13.04 9.66
N PRO A 72 37.89 13.33 8.51
CA PRO A 72 38.60 13.79 7.32
C PRO A 72 38.57 15.33 7.24
N ARG A 73 39.57 16.01 7.83
CA ARG A 73 39.96 17.36 7.41
C ARG A 73 41.47 17.52 7.47
N THR A 74 41.98 18.28 6.50
CA THR A 74 43.36 18.79 6.32
C THR A 74 44.42 17.84 5.75
N ARG A 75 44.55 17.82 4.41
CA ARG A 75 45.84 18.01 3.74
C ARG A 75 45.65 18.87 2.50
N ILE A 76 45.94 20.16 2.65
CA ILE A 76 46.32 21.05 1.56
C ILE A 76 47.81 20.80 1.36
N SER A 77 48.20 20.27 0.20
CA SER A 77 49.57 20.32 -0.28
C SER A 77 49.59 21.00 -1.64
N SER A 78 50.23 22.15 -1.65
CA SER A 78 50.57 22.98 -2.78
C SER A 78 51.47 22.24 -3.77
N SER A 79 51.12 22.30 -5.06
CA SER A 79 52.12 22.32 -6.13
C SER A 79 51.62 23.17 -7.29
N SER A 80 52.37 24.23 -7.54
CA SER A 80 52.31 25.12 -8.68
C SER A 80 52.68 24.39 -9.98
N SER A 81 52.00 24.67 -11.09
CA SER A 81 52.56 25.54 -12.15
C SER A 81 51.84 25.45 -13.50
N SER A 82 51.75 26.64 -14.10
CA SER A 82 51.73 26.94 -15.54
C SER A 82 50.38 27.05 -16.27
N ILE A 83 50.14 28.31 -16.63
CA ILE A 83 49.17 28.86 -17.56
C ILE A 83 49.59 28.52 -18.99
N LYS A 84 48.65 28.14 -19.87
CA LYS A 84 48.63 28.61 -21.27
C LYS A 84 47.20 28.78 -21.77
N ASN A 85 46.82 30.04 -21.98
CA ASN A 85 45.72 30.46 -22.85
C ASN A 85 46.07 30.15 -24.30
N VAL A 86 45.14 29.60 -25.09
CA VAL A 86 45.12 29.84 -26.54
C VAL A 86 43.68 30.05 -27.01
N THR A 87 43.53 31.19 -27.67
CA THR A 87 42.43 31.80 -28.40
C THR A 87 41.81 30.93 -29.49
N ALA A 88 40.50 31.13 -29.68
CA ALA A 88 39.74 30.67 -30.84
C ALA A 88 40.07 31.51 -32.07
N THR A 89 40.32 30.84 -33.20
CA THR A 89 40.32 31.45 -34.53
C THR A 89 39.61 30.51 -35.51
N SER A 90 38.58 31.05 -36.15
CA SER A 90 37.85 30.46 -37.27
C SER A 90 38.74 30.36 -38.51
N LEU A 91 38.66 29.24 -39.24
CA LEU A 91 38.93 29.22 -40.67
C LEU A 91 37.89 28.36 -41.39
N LEU A 92 37.24 29.01 -42.36
CA LEU A 92 36.45 28.40 -43.42
C LEU A 92 37.39 27.71 -44.43
N SER A 93 37.03 26.49 -44.83
CA SER A 93 37.40 25.96 -46.15
C SER A 93 36.38 24.90 -46.60
N GLN A 94 35.54 25.28 -47.57
CA GLN A 94 35.00 24.40 -48.63
C GLN A 94 36.19 23.81 -49.41
N SER A 95 36.21 22.65 -50.08
CA SER A 95 35.29 21.57 -50.44
C SER A 95 36.19 20.33 -50.71
N ILE A 96 35.71 19.09 -50.66
CA ILE A 96 35.35 18.25 -51.83
C ILE A 96 34.82 16.92 -51.28
N GLN A 97 33.81 16.39 -51.97
CA GLN A 97 33.08 15.15 -51.73
C GLN A 97 33.96 13.91 -51.54
N ASP A 98 33.59 13.06 -50.58
CA ASP A 98 33.45 11.64 -50.88
C ASP A 98 32.36 10.98 -50.01
N HIS A 99 31.54 10.18 -50.68
CA HIS A 99 30.35 9.53 -50.15
C HIS A 99 30.71 8.40 -49.17
N ALA A 100 30.41 8.57 -47.89
CA ALA A 100 30.20 7.47 -46.96
C ALA A 100 28.93 7.74 -46.16
N VAL A 101 27.87 6.99 -46.48
CA VAL A 101 26.61 6.98 -45.74
C VAL A 101 26.88 6.32 -44.38
N VAL A 102 27.32 7.11 -43.41
CA VAL A 102 27.17 6.77 -42.00
C VAL A 102 25.77 7.22 -41.63
N GLU A 103 24.83 6.29 -41.73
CA GLU A 103 23.49 6.44 -41.17
C GLU A 103 23.67 6.64 -39.66
N THR A 104 23.77 7.91 -39.28
CA THR A 104 23.85 8.31 -37.89
C THR A 104 22.43 8.10 -37.38
N LEU A 105 22.20 6.96 -36.73
CA LEU A 105 20.99 6.70 -35.96
C LEU A 105 20.84 7.86 -34.98
N LEU A 106 20.02 8.83 -35.36
CA LEU A 106 19.55 9.87 -34.46
C LEU A 106 18.91 9.12 -33.28
N PRO A 107 19.25 9.45 -32.02
CA PRO A 107 18.57 8.85 -30.90
C PRO A 107 17.07 9.12 -31.07
N GLU A 108 16.28 8.04 -31.19
CA GLU A 108 14.83 8.14 -31.17
C GLU A 108 14.41 9.00 -29.98
N SER A 109 13.44 9.89 -30.21
CA SER A 109 13.00 10.80 -29.17
C SER A 109 12.52 10.01 -27.93
N PRO A 110 12.65 10.54 -26.70
CA PRO A 110 12.25 9.85 -25.47
C PRO A 110 10.76 9.46 -25.39
N GLU A 111 9.95 9.88 -26.36
CA GLU A 111 8.50 9.67 -26.38
C GLU A 111 8.11 8.27 -26.90
N THR A 112 8.94 7.61 -27.71
CA THR A 112 8.62 6.27 -28.28
C THR A 112 8.75 5.12 -27.27
N HIS A 113 9.40 5.34 -26.11
CA HIS A 113 9.67 4.29 -25.10
C HIS A 113 8.81 4.37 -23.83
N ARG A 114 7.86 5.32 -23.76
CA ARG A 114 7.12 5.55 -22.51
C ARG A 114 6.03 4.48 -22.33
N THR A 115 6.13 3.66 -21.27
CA THR A 115 5.10 2.67 -20.91
C THR A 115 3.70 3.29 -20.90
N GLU A 116 2.78 2.70 -21.65
CA GLU A 116 1.35 3.00 -21.63
C GLU A 116 0.54 1.81 -21.10
N ILE A 117 -0.77 2.01 -20.90
CA ILE A 117 -1.67 0.94 -20.44
C ILE A 117 -1.68 -0.26 -21.39
N ARG A 118 -1.57 -0.01 -22.71
CA ARG A 118 -1.47 -1.06 -23.72
C ARG A 118 -0.25 -1.94 -23.48
N ASN A 119 0.88 -1.41 -23.01
CA ASN A 119 2.11 -2.19 -22.79
C ASN A 119 2.08 -3.08 -21.52
N ILE A 120 0.98 -3.05 -20.76
CA ILE A 120 0.81 -3.81 -19.52
C ILE A 120 -0.15 -4.98 -19.78
N VAL A 121 0.22 -6.17 -19.33
CA VAL A 121 -0.63 -7.37 -19.39
C VAL A 121 -0.96 -7.85 -17.99
N PHE A 122 -2.25 -7.91 -17.66
CA PHE A 122 -2.73 -8.37 -16.36
C PHE A 122 -2.91 -9.88 -16.33
N GLY A 123 -2.28 -10.56 -15.37
CA GLY A 123 -2.55 -11.95 -15.01
C GLY A 123 -3.35 -11.99 -13.71
N ILE A 124 -4.66 -12.22 -13.80
CA ILE A 124 -5.56 -12.16 -12.65
C ILE A 124 -5.76 -13.57 -12.09
N ALA A 125 -5.36 -13.78 -10.84
CA ALA A 125 -5.56 -15.05 -10.14
C ALA A 125 -6.99 -15.15 -9.63
N ALA A 126 -7.71 -16.17 -10.08
CA ALA A 126 -9.08 -16.40 -9.65
C ALA A 126 -9.32 -17.85 -9.24
N SER A 127 -10.46 -18.11 -8.63
CA SER A 127 -10.98 -19.47 -8.44
C SER A 127 -12.39 -19.58 -9.01
N ALA A 128 -12.69 -20.69 -9.65
CA ALA A 128 -14.02 -20.92 -10.23
C ALA A 128 -15.12 -20.92 -9.16
N LYS A 129 -14.79 -21.30 -7.91
CA LYS A 129 -15.68 -21.22 -6.76
C LYS A 129 -16.13 -19.79 -6.41
N LEU A 130 -15.23 -18.81 -6.49
CA LEU A 130 -15.49 -17.43 -6.08
C LEU A 130 -15.80 -16.50 -7.27
N TRP A 131 -15.60 -16.99 -8.50
CA TRP A 131 -15.69 -16.22 -9.73
C TRP A 131 -16.98 -15.43 -9.88
N GLU A 132 -18.13 -16.08 -9.70
CA GLU A 132 -19.45 -15.44 -9.87
C GLU A 132 -19.64 -14.19 -9.01
N ARG A 133 -19.05 -14.20 -7.81
CA ARG A 133 -19.10 -13.06 -6.89
C ARG A 133 -18.01 -12.03 -7.22
N ARG A 134 -16.77 -12.48 -7.37
CA ARG A 134 -15.58 -11.63 -7.43
C ARG A 134 -15.34 -10.97 -8.79
N LYS A 135 -15.87 -11.54 -9.88
CA LYS A 135 -15.83 -10.90 -11.21
C LYS A 135 -16.37 -9.46 -11.21
N ASN A 136 -17.31 -9.16 -10.31
CA ASN A 136 -17.87 -7.82 -10.15
C ASN A 136 -16.85 -6.76 -9.68
N TYR A 137 -15.76 -7.15 -9.01
CA TYR A 137 -14.67 -6.23 -8.69
C TYR A 137 -13.86 -5.88 -9.94
N ILE A 138 -13.60 -6.87 -10.80
CA ILE A 138 -12.85 -6.71 -12.05
C ILE A 138 -13.59 -5.77 -13.02
N LYS A 139 -14.92 -5.91 -13.14
CA LYS A 139 -15.78 -5.03 -13.96
C LYS A 139 -15.67 -3.55 -13.60
N LEU A 140 -15.15 -3.19 -12.42
CA LEU A 140 -15.01 -1.79 -11.99
C LEU A 140 -13.79 -1.07 -12.58
N TRP A 141 -12.75 -1.81 -12.96
CA TRP A 141 -11.46 -1.22 -13.34
C TRP A 141 -10.89 -1.75 -14.65
N PHE A 142 -11.25 -2.96 -15.08
CA PHE A 142 -10.76 -3.53 -16.32
C PHE A 142 -11.56 -2.99 -17.52
N ARG A 143 -10.85 -2.59 -18.58
CA ARG A 143 -11.43 -2.06 -19.82
C ARG A 143 -11.00 -2.93 -21.01
N PRO A 144 -11.81 -3.91 -21.45
CA PRO A 144 -11.41 -4.89 -22.46
C PRO A 144 -10.93 -4.30 -23.80
N LYS A 145 -11.43 -3.12 -24.18
CA LYS A 145 -11.04 -2.44 -25.43
C LYS A 145 -9.69 -1.71 -25.36
N GLU A 146 -9.21 -1.39 -24.15
CA GLU A 146 -8.01 -0.58 -23.93
C GLU A 146 -6.89 -1.36 -23.23
N MET A 147 -7.24 -2.44 -22.54
CA MET A 147 -6.38 -3.18 -21.63
C MET A 147 -6.21 -4.62 -22.08
N ARG A 148 -5.04 -5.20 -21.81
CA ARG A 148 -4.74 -6.60 -22.09
C ARG A 148 -4.64 -7.37 -20.78
N GLY A 149 -5.29 -8.53 -20.70
CA GLY A 149 -5.22 -9.36 -19.51
C GLY A 149 -5.94 -10.69 -19.65
N VAL A 150 -5.71 -11.57 -18.69
CA VAL A 150 -6.29 -12.91 -18.62
C VAL A 150 -6.63 -13.25 -17.18
N VAL A 151 -7.81 -13.81 -16.97
CA VAL A 151 -8.18 -14.44 -15.70
C VAL A 151 -7.80 -15.91 -15.73
N TRP A 152 -7.00 -16.34 -14.75
CA TRP A 152 -6.52 -17.71 -14.63
C TRP A 152 -7.26 -18.45 -13.52
N LEU A 153 -8.08 -19.42 -13.93
CA LEU A 153 -8.88 -20.27 -13.04
C LEU A 153 -8.21 -21.62 -12.77
N ASP A 154 -8.73 -22.31 -11.75
CA ASP A 154 -8.37 -23.67 -11.37
C ASP A 154 -9.12 -24.75 -12.16
N HIS A 155 -10.35 -24.48 -12.63
CA HIS A 155 -11.13 -25.39 -13.47
C HIS A 155 -12.16 -24.63 -14.31
N THR A 156 -12.76 -25.33 -15.28
CA THR A 156 -13.73 -24.75 -16.22
C THR A 156 -15.03 -24.33 -15.52
N LEU A 157 -15.56 -23.19 -15.94
CA LEU A 157 -16.86 -22.70 -15.52
C LEU A 157 -17.96 -23.35 -16.37
N LYS A 158 -19.15 -23.50 -15.80
CA LYS A 158 -20.39 -23.71 -16.57
C LYS A 158 -20.90 -22.33 -16.99
N THR A 159 -20.28 -21.70 -17.98
CA THR A 159 -20.48 -20.28 -18.27
C THR A 159 -21.84 -19.98 -18.91
N ARG A 160 -22.36 -18.77 -18.68
CA ARG A 160 -23.43 -18.12 -19.46
C ARG A 160 -22.76 -17.07 -20.36
N GLU A 161 -23.08 -17.05 -21.66
CA GLU A 161 -22.45 -16.20 -22.68
C GLU A 161 -22.54 -14.68 -22.39
N ALA A 162 -23.55 -14.24 -21.63
CA ALA A 162 -23.84 -12.82 -21.40
C ALA A 162 -22.84 -12.06 -20.50
N ASP A 163 -21.87 -12.73 -19.88
CA ASP A 163 -20.90 -12.10 -18.95
C ASP A 163 -19.57 -11.70 -19.60
N GLU A 164 -19.36 -11.99 -20.89
CA GLU A 164 -18.03 -11.91 -21.52
C GLU A 164 -17.62 -10.50 -21.98
N GLU A 165 -18.55 -9.57 -22.19
CA GLU A 165 -18.26 -8.30 -22.85
C GLU A 165 -17.42 -7.30 -22.01
N ASP A 166 -17.58 -7.34 -20.68
CA ASP A 166 -16.92 -6.41 -19.73
C ASP A 166 -15.76 -7.06 -18.95
N LEU A 167 -15.38 -8.30 -19.27
CA LEU A 167 -14.39 -9.06 -18.52
C LEU A 167 -13.19 -9.45 -19.41
N PRO A 168 -12.00 -9.61 -18.81
CA PRO A 168 -10.87 -10.22 -19.51
C PRO A 168 -11.19 -11.68 -19.88
N PRO A 169 -10.58 -12.21 -20.94
CA PRO A 169 -10.71 -13.61 -21.30
C PRO A 169 -10.27 -14.53 -20.16
N VAL A 170 -10.97 -15.64 -20.01
CA VAL A 170 -10.71 -16.65 -18.98
C VAL A 170 -9.87 -17.80 -19.56
N LYS A 171 -8.85 -18.23 -18.81
CA LYS A 171 -8.04 -19.43 -19.12
C LYS A 171 -7.92 -20.32 -17.88
N ILE A 172 -7.66 -21.61 -18.12
CA ILE A 172 -7.39 -22.58 -17.06
C ILE A 172 -5.88 -22.69 -16.88
N SER A 173 -5.44 -22.64 -15.62
CA SER A 173 -4.03 -22.79 -15.28
C SER A 173 -3.53 -24.18 -15.69
N GLY A 174 -2.28 -24.27 -16.14
CA GLY A 174 -1.68 -25.53 -16.56
C GLY A 174 -1.56 -26.55 -15.40
N ASP A 175 -1.39 -27.83 -15.75
CA ASP A 175 -1.25 -28.90 -14.75
C ASP A 175 -0.04 -28.69 -13.83
N THR A 176 -0.28 -28.92 -12.53
CA THR A 176 0.70 -28.79 -11.45
C THR A 176 0.87 -30.08 -10.64
N SER A 177 0.28 -31.19 -11.09
CA SER A 177 0.35 -32.51 -10.43
C SER A 177 1.80 -32.94 -10.10
N ARG A 178 2.75 -32.67 -11.00
CA ARG A 178 4.18 -33.01 -10.86
C ARG A 178 4.92 -32.29 -9.73
N PHE A 179 4.37 -31.21 -9.17
CA PHE A 179 5.04 -30.45 -8.12
C PHE A 179 4.68 -30.99 -6.73
N ALA A 180 5.67 -31.21 -5.87
CA ALA A 180 5.41 -31.58 -4.48
C ALA A 180 4.86 -30.37 -3.70
N TYR A 181 3.91 -30.60 -2.80
CA TYR A 181 3.42 -29.61 -1.84
C TYR A 181 3.44 -30.23 -0.44
N LYS A 182 4.28 -29.70 0.45
CA LYS A 182 4.55 -30.25 1.79
C LYS A 182 4.07 -29.34 2.92
N ASN A 183 3.66 -28.11 2.63
CA ASN A 183 3.13 -27.21 3.65
C ASN A 183 1.76 -27.71 4.14
N LYS A 184 1.57 -27.78 5.47
CA LYS A 184 0.34 -28.29 6.08
C LYS A 184 -0.74 -27.24 6.31
N GLN A 185 -0.39 -25.96 6.27
CA GLN A 185 -1.29 -24.83 6.56
C GLN A 185 -1.82 -24.16 5.30
N GLY A 186 -1.02 -24.12 4.23
CA GLY A 186 -1.43 -23.51 2.96
C GLY A 186 -2.20 -24.46 2.05
N HIS A 187 -2.55 -23.98 0.85
CA HIS A 187 -3.31 -24.73 -0.14
C HIS A 187 -2.47 -25.01 -1.40
N ARG A 188 -2.61 -26.22 -1.97
CA ARG A 188 -1.88 -26.66 -3.17
C ARG A 188 -2.10 -25.76 -4.39
N SER A 189 -3.24 -25.06 -4.48
CA SER A 189 -3.52 -24.08 -5.54
C SER A 189 -2.49 -22.95 -5.61
N ALA A 190 -1.74 -22.69 -4.54
CA ALA A 190 -0.63 -21.74 -4.54
C ALA A 190 0.40 -22.02 -5.65
N ILE A 191 0.59 -23.28 -6.02
CA ILE A 191 1.53 -23.68 -7.08
C ILE A 191 1.07 -23.10 -8.43
N ARG A 192 -0.21 -23.29 -8.81
CA ARG A 192 -0.72 -22.75 -10.07
C ARG A 192 -0.72 -21.22 -10.09
N ILE A 193 -1.05 -20.58 -8.96
CA ILE A 193 -1.12 -19.11 -8.86
C ILE A 193 0.29 -18.52 -9.06
N SER A 194 1.33 -19.14 -8.47
CA SER A 194 2.71 -18.68 -8.68
C SER A 194 3.14 -18.71 -10.14
N ARG A 195 2.54 -19.56 -10.98
CA ARG A 195 2.91 -19.72 -12.40
C ARG A 195 2.21 -18.74 -13.34
N ILE A 196 1.24 -17.95 -12.86
CA ILE A 196 0.40 -17.07 -13.70
C ILE A 196 1.21 -16.12 -14.58
N VAL A 197 2.27 -15.50 -14.04
CA VAL A 197 3.11 -14.59 -14.84
C VAL A 197 3.79 -15.34 -16.00
N SER A 198 4.38 -16.50 -15.73
CA SER A 198 5.01 -17.33 -16.77
C SER A 198 4.00 -17.91 -17.75
N GLU A 199 2.80 -18.28 -17.29
CA GLU A 199 1.71 -18.75 -18.16
C GLU A 199 1.17 -17.63 -19.05
N THR A 200 1.09 -16.41 -18.53
CA THR A 200 0.69 -15.22 -19.30
C THR A 200 1.75 -14.84 -20.33
N LEU A 201 3.03 -14.91 -19.97
CA LEU A 201 4.14 -14.72 -20.93
C LEU A 201 4.08 -15.71 -22.10
N ARG A 202 3.73 -16.98 -21.84
CA ARG A 202 3.65 -18.03 -22.88
C ARG A 202 2.54 -17.80 -23.90
N LEU A 203 1.65 -16.83 -23.68
CA LEU A 203 0.67 -16.40 -24.68
C LEU A 203 1.31 -15.68 -25.87
N GLY A 204 2.59 -15.27 -25.76
CA GLY A 204 3.34 -14.71 -26.89
C GLY A 204 2.87 -13.33 -27.32
N LEU A 205 2.27 -12.56 -26.42
CA LEU A 205 1.84 -11.19 -26.71
C LEU A 205 3.05 -10.30 -27.03
N GLU A 206 2.93 -9.52 -28.10
CA GLU A 206 3.95 -8.56 -28.55
C GLU A 206 3.86 -7.23 -27.79
N ASP A 207 4.92 -6.44 -27.84
CA ASP A 207 4.97 -5.08 -27.26
C ASP A 207 4.53 -5.03 -25.78
N VAL A 208 5.04 -5.95 -24.97
CA VAL A 208 4.76 -6.02 -23.52
C VAL A 208 5.97 -5.47 -22.76
N HIS A 209 5.73 -4.45 -21.93
CA HIS A 209 6.73 -3.90 -21.02
C HIS A 209 6.64 -4.57 -19.64
N TRP A 210 5.42 -4.83 -19.17
CA TRP A 210 5.16 -5.29 -17.81
C TRP A 210 4.07 -6.37 -17.76
N PHE A 211 4.28 -7.39 -16.94
CA PHE A 211 3.24 -8.31 -16.49
C PHE A 211 2.81 -7.91 -15.08
N VAL A 212 1.52 -7.68 -14.88
CA VAL A 212 0.96 -7.29 -13.57
C VAL A 212 0.11 -8.43 -13.04
N MET A 213 0.43 -8.92 -11.86
CA MET A 213 -0.34 -9.94 -11.15
C MET A 213 -1.25 -9.25 -10.13
N GLY A 214 -2.46 -9.79 -9.96
CA GLY A 214 -3.36 -9.46 -8.85
C GLY A 214 -4.43 -10.54 -8.67
N ASP A 215 -5.09 -10.56 -7.53
CA ASP A 215 -6.20 -11.48 -7.24
C ASP A 215 -7.54 -10.96 -7.79
N ASP A 216 -8.53 -11.85 -7.89
CA ASP A 216 -9.89 -11.53 -8.36
C ASP A 216 -10.70 -10.58 -7.45
N ASP A 217 -10.20 -10.28 -6.25
CA ASP A 217 -10.70 -9.24 -5.35
C ASP A 217 -9.73 -8.07 -5.16
N THR A 218 -8.78 -7.91 -6.09
CA THR A 218 -7.91 -6.74 -6.20
C THR A 218 -8.55 -5.71 -7.12
N VAL A 219 -8.59 -4.45 -6.69
CA VAL A 219 -9.04 -3.33 -7.52
C VAL A 219 -7.88 -2.40 -7.79
N PHE A 220 -7.56 -2.18 -9.07
CA PHE A 220 -6.49 -1.30 -9.51
C PHE A 220 -6.98 0.08 -9.90
N VAL A 221 -6.21 1.12 -9.56
CA VAL A 221 -6.28 2.46 -10.16
C VAL A 221 -5.29 2.48 -11.32
N THR A 222 -5.75 2.04 -12.50
CA THR A 222 -4.88 1.69 -13.64
C THR A 222 -3.99 2.84 -14.12
N GLU A 223 -4.49 4.06 -14.09
CA GLU A 223 -3.75 5.26 -14.47
C GLU A 223 -2.59 5.52 -13.50
N ASN A 224 -2.79 5.24 -12.21
CA ASN A 224 -1.74 5.37 -11.20
C ASN A 224 -0.71 4.25 -11.30
N LEU A 225 -1.13 3.03 -11.63
CA LEU A 225 -0.22 1.93 -11.95
C LEU A 225 0.71 2.32 -13.12
N VAL A 226 0.16 2.85 -14.21
CA VAL A 226 0.95 3.33 -15.36
C VAL A 226 1.94 4.42 -14.94
N ARG A 227 1.52 5.40 -14.13
CA ARG A 227 2.42 6.43 -13.58
C ARG A 227 3.57 5.84 -12.78
N VAL A 228 3.29 4.84 -11.95
CA VAL A 228 4.32 4.17 -11.15
C VAL A 228 5.32 3.43 -12.05
N LEU A 229 4.84 2.66 -13.02
CA LEU A 229 5.70 1.85 -13.90
C LEU A 229 6.55 2.70 -14.86
N ARG A 230 6.08 3.90 -15.22
CA ARG A 230 6.85 4.88 -16.02
C ARG A 230 8.12 5.38 -15.35
N LYS A 231 8.29 5.18 -14.04
CA LYS A 231 9.51 5.56 -13.31
C LYS A 231 10.69 4.63 -13.61
N TYR A 232 10.43 3.45 -14.18
CA TYR A 232 11.39 2.37 -14.30
C TYR A 232 11.64 2.02 -15.77
N ASP A 233 12.91 1.75 -16.11
CA ASP A 233 13.25 1.21 -17.44
C ASP A 233 12.76 -0.23 -17.55
N HIS A 234 11.73 -0.44 -18.35
CA HIS A 234 11.09 -1.74 -18.54
C HIS A 234 12.00 -2.79 -19.20
N ASN A 235 13.17 -2.39 -19.72
CA ASN A 235 14.18 -3.29 -20.27
C ASN A 235 15.13 -3.86 -19.20
N GLN A 236 15.07 -3.38 -17.96
CA GLN A 236 15.83 -3.93 -16.84
C GLN A 236 15.01 -4.94 -16.03
N PHE A 237 15.65 -5.60 -15.07
CA PHE A 237 14.97 -6.53 -14.17
C PHE A 237 14.33 -5.79 -12.99
N TYR A 238 13.01 -5.75 -12.99
CA TYR A 238 12.22 -5.14 -11.93
C TYR A 238 11.11 -6.07 -11.45
N TYR A 239 11.07 -6.27 -10.13
CA TYR A 239 9.97 -6.87 -9.38
C TYR A 239 9.40 -5.80 -8.46
N ILE A 240 8.26 -5.21 -8.82
CA ILE A 240 7.70 -4.02 -8.18
C ILE A 240 6.40 -4.37 -7.45
N GLY A 241 6.27 -3.97 -6.19
CA GLY A 241 5.04 -4.16 -5.42
C GLY A 241 5.21 -3.65 -3.99
N SER A 242 4.43 -4.16 -3.05
CA SER A 242 4.56 -3.76 -1.64
C SER A 242 4.42 -4.93 -0.68
N LEU A 243 4.75 -4.61 0.57
CA LEU A 243 4.63 -5.49 1.72
C LEU A 243 3.19 -5.53 2.23
N SER A 244 2.93 -6.46 3.14
CA SER A 244 1.70 -6.47 3.94
C SER A 244 1.73 -5.35 4.98
N GLU A 245 0.57 -4.77 5.27
CA GLU A 245 0.36 -3.84 6.37
C GLU A 245 0.62 -4.51 7.74
N SER A 246 0.62 -5.86 7.82
CA SER A 246 0.93 -6.62 9.01
C SER A 246 2.44 -6.91 9.14
N HIS A 247 3.05 -6.41 10.21
CA HIS A 247 4.46 -6.65 10.54
C HIS A 247 4.78 -8.14 10.68
N LEU A 248 3.87 -8.90 11.29
CA LEU A 248 4.03 -10.34 11.51
C LEU A 248 3.96 -11.13 10.21
N GLN A 249 3.05 -10.76 9.28
CA GLN A 249 3.02 -11.37 7.95
C GLN A 249 4.39 -11.22 7.27
N ASN A 250 4.97 -10.02 7.32
CA ASN A 250 6.26 -9.75 6.68
C ASN A 250 7.44 -10.50 7.34
N ILE A 251 7.38 -10.76 8.66
CA ILE A 251 8.37 -11.60 9.36
C ILE A 251 8.23 -13.07 8.94
N TYR A 252 7.00 -13.60 8.92
CA TYR A 252 6.77 -15.01 8.65
C TYR A 252 7.02 -15.40 7.19
N PHE A 253 6.76 -14.47 6.26
CA PHE A 253 7.00 -14.69 4.84
C PHE A 253 8.29 -14.01 4.40
N SER A 254 8.27 -12.72 4.07
CA SER A 254 9.50 -11.98 3.78
C SER A 254 9.25 -10.47 3.64
N TYR A 255 10.20 -9.66 4.11
CA TYR A 255 10.30 -8.23 3.76
C TYR A 255 10.80 -7.98 2.33
N GLY A 256 11.18 -9.04 1.60
CA GLY A 256 11.54 -9.00 0.19
C GLY A 256 10.46 -9.55 -0.75
N MET A 257 9.24 -9.83 -0.25
CA MET A 257 8.12 -10.37 -1.02
C MET A 257 7.13 -9.25 -1.35
N ALA A 258 6.73 -9.11 -2.63
CA ALA A 258 5.51 -8.41 -2.94
C ALA A 258 4.32 -9.32 -2.65
N TYR A 259 3.35 -8.83 -1.88
CA TYR A 259 2.13 -9.56 -1.60
C TYR A 259 1.21 -9.51 -2.83
N GLY A 260 0.83 -10.69 -3.33
CA GLY A 260 0.13 -10.88 -4.60
C GLY A 260 -1.28 -10.32 -4.61
N GLY A 261 -1.97 -10.33 -3.46
CA GLY A 261 -3.26 -9.70 -3.30
C GLY A 261 -3.19 -8.17 -3.46
N GLY A 262 -2.17 -7.52 -2.92
CA GLY A 262 -1.87 -6.12 -3.20
C GLY A 262 -1.48 -5.89 -4.65
N GLY A 263 -1.11 -6.93 -5.38
CA GLY A 263 -0.64 -6.89 -6.75
C GLY A 263 0.84 -6.54 -6.86
N PHE A 264 1.46 -6.98 -7.95
CA PHE A 264 2.84 -6.68 -8.28
C PHE A 264 3.07 -6.66 -9.79
N ALA A 265 4.12 -5.97 -10.22
CA ALA A 265 4.55 -5.90 -11.62
C ALA A 265 5.92 -6.55 -11.79
N ILE A 266 6.09 -7.25 -12.91
CA ILE A 266 7.36 -7.85 -13.35
C ILE A 266 7.66 -7.33 -14.75
N SER A 267 8.83 -6.73 -14.92
CA SER A 267 9.35 -6.29 -16.23
C SER A 267 9.46 -7.46 -17.20
N TYR A 268 9.23 -7.24 -18.49
CA TYR A 268 9.22 -8.30 -19.51
C TYR A 268 10.51 -9.15 -19.55
N PRO A 269 11.74 -8.59 -19.49
CA PRO A 269 12.97 -9.40 -19.45
C PRO A 269 13.09 -10.29 -18.21
N LEU A 270 12.62 -9.80 -17.06
CA LEU A 270 12.56 -10.60 -15.83
C LEU A 270 11.54 -11.73 -15.95
N ALA A 271 10.37 -11.48 -16.53
CA ALA A 271 9.37 -12.53 -16.77
C ALA A 271 9.93 -13.64 -17.67
N LYS A 272 10.70 -13.28 -18.72
CA LYS A 272 11.41 -14.26 -19.56
C LYS A 272 12.40 -15.12 -18.76
N SER A 273 13.16 -14.49 -17.87
CA SER A 273 14.13 -15.20 -17.03
C SER A 273 13.45 -16.11 -16.01
N LEU A 274 12.38 -15.62 -15.37
CA LEU A 274 11.52 -16.38 -14.47
C LEU A 274 10.96 -17.62 -15.18
N ALA A 275 10.35 -17.47 -16.36
CA ALA A 275 9.70 -18.58 -17.05
C ALA A 275 10.65 -19.75 -17.41
N LYS A 276 11.94 -19.47 -17.61
CA LYS A 276 12.97 -20.49 -17.89
C LYS A 276 13.36 -21.33 -16.66
N MET A 277 13.16 -20.80 -15.46
CA MET A 277 13.66 -21.41 -14.22
C MET A 277 12.57 -21.73 -13.19
N GLN A 278 11.39 -21.11 -13.30
CA GLN A 278 10.36 -21.11 -12.26
C GLN A 278 9.91 -22.52 -11.86
N ASP A 279 9.70 -23.42 -12.82
CA ASP A 279 9.28 -24.78 -12.49
C ASP A 279 10.34 -25.53 -11.65
N ARG A 280 11.65 -25.32 -11.93
CA ARG A 280 12.73 -25.89 -11.11
C ARG A 280 12.82 -25.23 -9.73
N CYS A 281 12.57 -23.92 -9.65
CA CYS A 281 12.49 -23.19 -8.38
C CYS A 281 11.35 -23.73 -7.51
N ILE A 282 10.13 -23.86 -8.05
CA ILE A 282 8.97 -24.40 -7.31
C ILE A 282 9.25 -25.80 -6.75
N GLN A 283 9.96 -26.65 -7.50
CA GLN A 283 10.35 -28.00 -7.05
C GLN A 283 11.30 -27.99 -5.85
N ARG A 284 12.22 -27.00 -5.76
CA ARG A 284 13.14 -26.84 -4.63
C ARG A 284 12.44 -26.37 -3.35
N TYR A 285 11.30 -25.69 -3.49
CA TYR A 285 10.58 -25.07 -2.38
C TYR A 285 9.17 -25.66 -2.13
N PRO A 286 9.03 -26.98 -1.90
CA PRO A 286 7.72 -27.60 -1.70
C PRO A 286 7.07 -27.23 -0.36
N GLY A 287 7.86 -26.73 0.60
CA GLY A 287 7.41 -26.36 1.95
C GLY A 287 6.86 -24.94 2.09
N LEU A 288 7.03 -24.07 1.09
CA LEU A 288 6.55 -22.68 1.15
C LEU A 288 5.03 -22.61 1.20
N TYR A 289 4.50 -21.58 1.83
CA TYR A 289 3.07 -21.47 2.14
C TYR A 289 2.24 -21.15 0.90
N GLY A 290 2.46 -19.96 0.33
CA GLY A 290 1.62 -19.37 -0.70
C GLY A 290 2.29 -19.25 -2.07
N SER A 291 1.59 -18.63 -3.01
CA SER A 291 2.14 -18.29 -4.34
C SER A 291 3.24 -17.26 -4.24
N ASP A 292 3.04 -16.25 -3.39
CA ASP A 292 3.89 -15.06 -3.32
C ASP A 292 5.22 -15.40 -2.66
N ASP A 293 5.18 -16.27 -1.65
CA ASP A 293 6.35 -16.87 -1.00
C ASP A 293 7.23 -17.60 -2.03
N ARG A 294 6.61 -18.37 -2.94
CA ARG A 294 7.32 -19.03 -4.05
C ARG A 294 7.86 -18.03 -5.08
N MET A 295 7.09 -16.99 -5.39
CA MET A 295 7.54 -15.93 -6.28
C MET A 295 8.78 -15.24 -5.70
N GLN A 296 8.76 -14.87 -4.42
CA GLN A 296 9.90 -14.27 -3.74
C GLN A 296 11.12 -15.20 -3.72
N ALA A 297 10.94 -16.49 -3.48
CA ALA A 297 12.04 -17.46 -3.54
C ALA A 297 12.67 -17.50 -4.94
N CYS A 298 11.85 -17.54 -6.01
CA CYS A 298 12.37 -17.51 -7.37
C CYS A 298 13.04 -16.17 -7.74
N MET A 299 12.52 -15.05 -7.24
CA MET A 299 13.19 -13.74 -7.42
C MET A 299 14.55 -13.69 -6.70
N THR A 300 14.63 -14.32 -5.53
CA THR A 300 15.90 -14.43 -4.78
C THR A 300 16.93 -15.27 -5.54
N GLU A 301 16.52 -16.39 -6.13
CA GLU A 301 17.42 -17.19 -6.99
C GLU A 301 17.88 -16.43 -8.25
N LEU A 302 17.02 -15.55 -8.78
CA LEU A 302 17.37 -14.66 -9.90
C LEU A 302 18.21 -13.45 -9.46
N GLY A 303 18.40 -13.24 -8.16
CA GLY A 303 19.14 -12.10 -7.61
C GLY A 303 18.42 -10.76 -7.75
N VAL A 304 17.09 -10.76 -7.92
CA VAL A 304 16.30 -9.53 -8.11
C VAL A 304 15.54 -9.18 -6.84
N PRO A 305 15.83 -8.04 -6.19
CA PRO A 305 15.13 -7.62 -4.99
C PRO A 305 13.76 -7.02 -5.30
N LEU A 306 12.90 -6.97 -4.28
CA LEU A 306 11.66 -6.20 -4.33
C LEU A 306 11.96 -4.70 -4.43
N THR A 307 11.38 -4.07 -5.44
CA THR A 307 11.27 -2.61 -5.55
C THR A 307 9.95 -2.18 -4.91
N LYS A 308 10.05 -1.54 -3.74
CA LYS A 308 8.86 -1.22 -2.92
C LYS A 308 8.14 0.04 -3.40
N GLU A 309 6.86 -0.09 -3.71
CA GLU A 309 5.94 0.99 -4.06
C GLU A 309 4.77 1.04 -3.08
N LEU A 310 4.68 2.11 -2.29
CA LEU A 310 3.76 2.20 -1.14
C LEU A 310 2.28 2.24 -1.51
N GLY A 311 1.94 2.45 -2.79
CA GLY A 311 0.56 2.52 -3.28
C GLY A 311 -0.10 1.17 -3.54
N PHE A 312 0.66 0.07 -3.48
CA PHE A 312 0.10 -1.29 -3.56
C PHE A 312 -0.32 -1.72 -2.14
N HIS A 313 -1.59 -2.05 -1.95
CA HIS A 313 -2.15 -2.39 -0.64
C HIS A 313 -2.73 -3.79 -0.58
N GLN A 314 -2.13 -4.62 0.28
CA GLN A 314 -2.61 -5.96 0.61
C GLN A 314 -3.77 -5.91 1.61
N TYR A 315 -3.83 -4.89 2.47
CA TYR A 315 -4.69 -4.79 3.66
C TYR A 315 -4.96 -6.14 4.34
N ASP A 316 -3.90 -6.82 4.78
CA ASP A 316 -4.01 -7.91 5.76
C ASP A 316 -4.37 -7.32 7.14
N VAL A 317 -5.57 -6.75 7.22
CA VAL A 317 -6.21 -6.17 8.39
C VAL A 317 -7.70 -6.51 8.33
N TYR A 318 -8.40 -6.36 9.45
CA TYR A 318 -9.85 -6.56 9.52
C TYR A 318 -10.56 -5.27 9.93
N GLY A 319 -11.88 -5.26 9.71
CA GLY A 319 -12.74 -4.16 10.15
C GLY A 319 -12.65 -2.97 9.21
N ASN A 320 -12.51 -1.78 9.78
CA ASN A 320 -12.71 -0.53 9.05
C ASN A 320 -11.40 0.10 8.56
N LEU A 321 -11.21 0.16 7.24
CA LEU A 321 -10.03 0.74 6.58
C LEU A 321 -9.95 2.28 6.62
N PHE A 322 -10.94 2.97 7.22
CA PHE A 322 -11.04 4.42 7.20
C PHE A 322 -9.74 5.14 7.59
N GLY A 323 -9.06 4.72 8.65
CA GLY A 323 -7.82 5.33 9.10
C GLY A 323 -6.67 5.22 8.10
N LEU A 324 -6.58 4.11 7.35
CA LEU A 324 -5.55 3.89 6.33
C LEU A 324 -5.82 4.75 5.09
N LEU A 325 -7.08 4.80 4.66
CA LEU A 325 -7.49 5.55 3.47
C LEU A 325 -7.55 7.08 3.71
N ALA A 326 -7.95 7.50 4.91
CA ALA A 326 -8.03 8.91 5.27
C ALA A 326 -6.65 9.56 5.50
N ALA A 327 -5.63 8.76 5.82
CA ALA A 327 -4.24 9.17 5.99
C ALA A 327 -3.32 8.37 5.06
N HIS A 328 -3.75 8.20 3.80
CA HIS A 328 -2.97 7.48 2.80
C HIS A 328 -1.59 8.13 2.62
N PRO A 329 -0.51 7.34 2.45
CA PRO A 329 0.83 7.89 2.24
C PRO A 329 0.92 8.81 1.02
N VAL A 330 1.95 9.67 0.99
CA VAL A 330 2.21 10.60 -0.13
C VAL A 330 2.79 9.85 -1.33
N THR A 331 1.95 9.05 -1.97
CA THR A 331 2.23 8.16 -3.12
C THR A 331 0.94 8.01 -3.91
N PRO A 332 0.97 7.74 -5.23
CA PRO A 332 -0.24 7.36 -5.95
C PRO A 332 -0.86 6.11 -5.33
N LEU A 333 -2.18 6.11 -5.10
CA LEU A 333 -2.91 4.88 -4.76
C LEU A 333 -2.95 3.98 -6.00
N VAL A 334 -2.41 2.76 -5.90
CA VAL A 334 -2.31 1.83 -7.04
C VAL A 334 -3.34 0.71 -6.97
N SER A 335 -3.52 0.10 -5.80
CA SER A 335 -4.43 -1.04 -5.65
C SER A 335 -5.02 -1.14 -4.25
N LEU A 336 -6.16 -1.84 -4.16
CA LEU A 336 -6.82 -2.19 -2.90
C LEU A 336 -7.16 -3.69 -2.90
N HIS A 337 -6.75 -4.38 -1.85
CA HIS A 337 -7.07 -5.76 -1.46
C HIS A 337 -7.07 -5.79 0.08
N HIS A 338 -7.67 -6.69 0.86
CA HIS A 338 -8.50 -7.86 0.61
C HIS A 338 -9.96 -7.51 0.89
N LEU A 339 -10.70 -7.06 -0.14
CA LEU A 339 -11.97 -6.36 0.06
C LEU A 339 -13.05 -7.22 0.73
N ASP A 340 -13.00 -8.55 0.57
CA ASP A 340 -14.00 -9.47 1.13
C ASP A 340 -13.96 -9.60 2.66
N VAL A 341 -12.85 -9.23 3.32
CA VAL A 341 -12.70 -9.37 4.80
C VAL A 341 -12.76 -8.05 5.56
N VAL A 342 -12.82 -6.92 4.86
CA VAL A 342 -12.91 -5.58 5.43
C VAL A 342 -14.32 -5.01 5.25
N GLU A 343 -14.68 -4.02 6.07
CA GLU A 343 -15.94 -3.27 5.90
C GLU A 343 -15.94 -2.48 4.59
N PRO A 344 -17.11 -2.23 3.96
CA PRO A 344 -17.22 -1.31 2.85
C PRO A 344 -16.62 0.07 3.21
N ILE A 345 -15.82 0.65 2.31
CA ILE A 345 -15.13 1.92 2.56
C ILE A 345 -16.08 3.11 2.74
N PHE A 346 -17.30 3.02 2.18
CA PHE A 346 -18.38 3.97 2.42
C PHE A 346 -19.47 3.33 3.28
N PRO A 347 -20.12 4.08 4.19
CA PRO A 347 -21.16 3.55 5.05
C PRO A 347 -22.45 3.23 4.28
N ASN A 348 -23.24 2.28 4.79
CA ASN A 348 -24.59 1.93 4.33
C ASN A 348 -24.68 1.47 2.86
N VAL A 349 -23.60 0.92 2.31
CA VAL A 349 -23.54 0.37 0.94
C VAL A 349 -22.78 -0.94 0.93
N THR A 350 -22.93 -1.74 -0.12
CA THR A 350 -22.10 -2.95 -0.30
C THR A 350 -20.68 -2.58 -0.71
N ARG A 351 -19.75 -3.55 -0.65
CA ARG A 351 -18.34 -3.36 -1.07
C ARG A 351 -18.23 -2.90 -2.53
N VAL A 352 -18.98 -3.56 -3.42
CA VAL A 352 -19.01 -3.20 -4.85
C VAL A 352 -19.58 -1.79 -5.04
N GLN A 353 -20.69 -1.44 -4.38
CA GLN A 353 -21.26 -0.09 -4.45
C GLN A 353 -20.31 0.98 -3.89
N ALA A 354 -19.57 0.66 -2.83
CA ALA A 354 -18.57 1.56 -2.27
C ALA A 354 -17.45 1.85 -3.28
N LEU A 355 -16.98 0.81 -3.98
CA LEU A 355 -15.94 0.96 -5.01
C LEU A 355 -16.48 1.63 -6.28
N GLN A 356 -17.71 1.35 -6.68
CA GLN A 356 -18.40 2.10 -7.75
C GLN A 356 -18.42 3.61 -7.43
N ARG A 357 -18.71 3.98 -6.18
CA ARG A 357 -18.65 5.37 -5.74
C ARG A 357 -17.24 5.96 -5.84
N LEU A 358 -16.21 5.18 -5.48
CA LEU A 358 -14.81 5.59 -5.59
C LEU A 358 -14.40 5.84 -7.05
N THR A 359 -15.05 5.21 -8.03
CA THR A 359 -14.75 5.47 -9.45
C THR A 359 -15.06 6.92 -9.88
N LEU A 360 -15.98 7.61 -9.18
CA LEU A 360 -16.36 8.99 -9.52
C LEU A 360 -15.17 9.96 -9.43
N PRO A 361 -14.48 10.14 -8.29
CA PRO A 361 -13.30 10.98 -8.20
C PRO A 361 -12.11 10.40 -8.97
N MET A 362 -12.00 9.06 -9.04
CA MET A 362 -10.92 8.39 -9.77
C MET A 362 -10.88 8.77 -11.25
N LYS A 363 -12.04 8.88 -11.90
CA LYS A 363 -12.16 9.31 -13.31
C LYS A 363 -11.85 10.80 -13.52
N LEU A 364 -12.00 11.62 -12.48
CA LEU A 364 -11.75 13.06 -12.56
C LEU A 364 -10.28 13.40 -12.35
N ASP A 365 -9.63 12.77 -11.36
CA ASP A 365 -8.21 12.94 -11.07
C ASP A 365 -7.66 11.78 -10.25
N SER A 366 -7.30 10.68 -10.92
CA SER A 366 -6.70 9.51 -10.28
C SER A 366 -5.42 9.83 -9.51
N ALA A 367 -4.64 10.81 -9.94
CA ALA A 367 -3.38 11.17 -9.29
C ALA A 367 -3.62 11.76 -7.89
N GLY A 368 -4.69 12.52 -7.69
CA GLY A 368 -5.08 13.10 -6.40
C GLY A 368 -5.88 12.18 -5.48
N LEU A 369 -6.25 10.98 -5.92
CA LEU A 369 -7.13 10.06 -5.18
C LEU A 369 -6.52 9.67 -3.82
N MET A 370 -7.33 9.76 -2.76
CA MET A 370 -6.97 9.51 -1.35
C MET A 370 -5.86 10.39 -0.77
N GLN A 371 -5.34 11.36 -1.54
CA GLN A 371 -4.26 12.21 -1.03
C GLN A 371 -4.75 13.10 0.10
N GLN A 372 -3.99 13.08 1.19
CA GLN A 372 -4.29 13.84 2.39
C GLN A 372 -3.81 15.29 2.26
N SER A 373 -4.67 16.24 2.61
CA SER A 373 -4.33 17.66 2.83
C SER A 373 -4.78 18.07 4.23
N ILE A 374 -4.00 18.89 4.93
CA ILE A 374 -4.25 19.28 6.32
C ILE A 374 -4.22 20.80 6.43
N CYS A 375 -5.28 21.39 6.97
CA CYS A 375 -5.40 22.83 7.20
C CYS A 375 -6.25 23.13 8.43
N TYR A 376 -6.32 24.42 8.77
CA TYR A 376 -6.95 24.89 10.00
C TYR A 376 -8.01 25.93 9.70
N ASP A 377 -9.18 25.82 10.32
CA ASP A 377 -10.08 26.96 10.46
C ASP A 377 -9.62 27.77 11.68
N LYS A 378 -8.83 28.82 11.44
CA LYS A 378 -8.22 29.64 12.50
C LYS A 378 -9.28 30.28 13.40
N SER A 379 -10.39 30.75 12.81
CA SER A 379 -11.47 31.42 13.54
C SER A 379 -12.18 30.48 14.51
N LYS A 380 -12.40 29.23 14.10
CA LYS A 380 -13.12 28.22 14.91
C LYS A 380 -12.19 27.31 15.71
N ARG A 381 -10.88 27.43 15.49
CA ARG A 381 -9.83 26.57 16.05
C ARG A 381 -10.08 25.09 15.75
N TRP A 382 -10.36 24.78 14.49
CA TRP A 382 -10.56 23.41 14.02
C TRP A 382 -9.37 22.93 13.19
N THR A 383 -9.09 21.64 13.28
CA THR A 383 -8.20 20.95 12.34
C THR A 383 -9.04 20.24 11.31
N ILE A 384 -8.71 20.40 10.04
CA ILE A 384 -9.40 19.78 8.92
C ILE A 384 -8.41 18.91 8.15
N SER A 385 -8.74 17.63 8.01
CA SER A 385 -8.00 16.65 7.20
C SER A 385 -8.88 16.21 6.03
N ILE A 386 -8.39 16.38 4.81
CA ILE A 386 -9.10 16.03 3.58
C ILE A 386 -8.35 14.88 2.93
N SER A 387 -8.98 13.71 2.81
CA SER A 387 -8.56 12.65 1.88
C SER A 387 -9.42 12.78 0.63
N TRP A 388 -8.85 13.38 -0.42
CA TRP A 388 -9.62 13.79 -1.59
C TRP A 388 -10.21 12.59 -2.34
N GLY A 389 -11.51 12.66 -2.66
CA GLY A 389 -12.25 11.56 -3.27
C GLY A 389 -12.78 10.52 -2.26
N PHE A 390 -12.57 10.72 -0.95
CA PHE A 390 -13.01 9.77 0.05
C PHE A 390 -13.71 10.40 1.25
N ALA A 391 -12.99 11.13 2.09
CA ALA A 391 -13.53 11.63 3.34
C ALA A 391 -12.83 12.90 3.83
N VAL A 392 -13.59 13.73 4.55
CA VAL A 392 -13.10 14.89 5.30
C VAL A 392 -13.33 14.64 6.78
N GLN A 393 -12.31 14.89 7.60
CA GLN A 393 -12.38 14.87 9.05
C GLN A 393 -12.23 16.29 9.59
N ILE A 394 -13.18 16.73 10.41
CA ILE A 394 -13.10 18.00 11.14
C ILE A 394 -13.00 17.70 12.63
N PHE A 395 -11.89 18.11 13.23
CA PHE A 395 -11.61 17.94 14.65
C PHE A 395 -11.81 19.28 15.37
N ARG A 396 -12.39 19.22 16.58
CA ARG A 396 -12.28 20.35 17.51
C ARG A 396 -10.85 20.43 18.03
N GLY A 397 -10.25 21.62 18.01
CA GLY A 397 -8.89 21.84 18.47
C GLY A 397 -7.86 21.72 17.35
N VAL A 398 -6.61 21.94 17.73
CA VAL A 398 -5.47 22.10 16.82
C VAL A 398 -4.56 20.89 16.98
N PHE A 399 -4.50 20.06 15.95
CA PHE A 399 -3.66 18.88 15.90
C PHE A 399 -2.51 19.14 14.92
N SER A 400 -1.30 18.72 15.28
CA SER A 400 -0.16 18.87 14.39
C SER A 400 -0.31 17.99 13.14
N PRO A 401 0.26 18.38 11.98
CA PRO A 401 0.24 17.52 10.79
C PRO A 401 0.90 16.16 11.06
N ARG A 402 1.93 16.13 11.91
CA ARG A 402 2.60 14.89 12.39
C ARG A 402 1.65 13.93 13.08
N GLU A 403 0.66 14.43 13.82
CA GLU A 403 -0.35 13.58 14.44
C GLU A 403 -1.41 13.13 13.43
N VAL A 404 -1.87 14.04 12.58
CA VAL A 404 -3.00 13.80 11.66
C VAL A 404 -2.60 12.89 10.49
N GLU A 405 -1.32 12.91 10.08
CA GLU A 405 -0.78 12.02 9.05
C GLU A 405 -0.60 10.58 9.52
N MET A 406 -0.62 10.33 10.83
CA MET A 406 -0.60 8.96 11.35
C MET A 406 -2.01 8.34 11.24
N PRO A 407 -2.15 7.18 10.56
CA PRO A 407 -3.42 6.48 10.47
C PRO A 407 -4.02 6.19 11.85
N SER A 408 -5.27 6.60 12.04
CA SER A 408 -6.04 6.23 13.24
C SER A 408 -6.37 4.74 13.19
N ARG A 409 -6.17 4.01 14.29
CA ARG A 409 -6.46 2.57 14.39
C ARG A 409 -7.97 2.25 14.38
N THR A 410 -8.60 2.40 13.22
CA THR A 410 -9.99 1.99 12.95
C THR A 410 -10.10 0.53 12.49
N PHE A 411 -8.96 -0.10 12.22
CA PHE A 411 -8.80 -1.46 11.75
C PHE A 411 -8.14 -2.34 12.82
N LEU A 412 -8.27 -3.65 12.65
CA LEU A 412 -7.67 -4.67 13.50
C LEU A 412 -6.54 -5.38 12.75
N ASN A 413 -5.50 -5.79 13.48
CA ASN A 413 -4.41 -6.58 12.92
C ASN A 413 -4.89 -7.96 12.42
N TRP A 414 -4.21 -8.51 11.42
CA TRP A 414 -4.42 -9.85 10.86
C TRP A 414 -4.45 -10.96 11.91
N TYR A 415 -3.52 -10.93 12.86
CA TYR A 415 -3.45 -11.96 13.91
C TYR A 415 -4.40 -11.70 15.10
N ARG A 416 -5.38 -10.80 14.94
CA ARG A 416 -6.43 -10.44 15.91
C ARG A 416 -5.96 -10.25 17.36
N LYS A 417 -4.69 -9.89 17.56
CA LYS A 417 -4.13 -9.41 18.82
C LYS A 417 -4.10 -7.88 18.77
N ALA A 418 -4.54 -7.24 19.84
CA ALA A 418 -4.61 -5.79 19.96
C ALA A 418 -3.23 -5.17 20.24
N ASP A 419 -2.25 -5.44 19.37
CA ASP A 419 -0.91 -4.90 19.49
C ASP A 419 -0.63 -3.89 18.37
N TYR A 420 -0.26 -2.67 18.76
CA TYR A 420 0.08 -1.60 17.82
C TYR A 420 1.46 -1.79 17.18
N THR A 421 2.32 -2.61 17.79
CA THR A 421 3.65 -2.96 17.26
C THR A 421 3.57 -3.96 16.10
N ALA A 422 2.39 -4.49 15.82
CA ALA A 422 2.20 -5.51 14.80
C ALA A 422 1.88 -4.95 13.40
N TYR A 423 1.97 -3.64 13.20
CA TYR A 423 1.82 -2.99 11.89
C TYR A 423 3.19 -2.61 11.32
N ALA A 424 3.35 -2.68 10.00
CA ALA A 424 4.60 -2.33 9.32
C ALA A 424 4.83 -0.80 9.20
N PHE A 425 4.07 0.00 9.94
CA PHE A 425 4.08 1.46 9.95
C PHE A 425 3.49 1.99 11.27
N ASN A 426 3.74 3.27 11.54
CA ASN A 426 3.23 3.93 12.74
C ASN A 426 1.72 4.18 12.64
N THR A 427 1.02 3.94 13.73
CA THR A 427 -0.43 4.21 13.84
C THR A 427 -0.70 4.99 15.12
N ARG A 428 -1.81 5.72 15.16
CA ARG A 428 -2.26 6.41 16.37
C ARG A 428 -3.54 5.78 16.95
N PRO A 429 -3.72 5.76 18.28
CA PRO A 429 -4.99 5.34 18.87
C PRO A 429 -6.15 6.22 18.38
N VAL A 430 -7.35 5.64 18.32
CA VAL A 430 -8.58 6.45 18.27
C VAL A 430 -8.65 7.28 19.55
N SER A 431 -8.88 8.59 19.42
CA SER A 431 -8.88 9.48 20.60
C SER A 431 -9.92 9.04 21.62
N ARG A 432 -9.49 8.98 22.89
CA ARG A 432 -10.35 8.69 24.04
C ARG A 432 -11.08 9.93 24.55
N ASN A 433 -10.62 11.13 24.18
CA ASN A 433 -11.26 12.36 24.59
C ASN A 433 -12.53 12.59 23.76
N PRO A 434 -13.72 12.68 24.38
CA PRO A 434 -14.99 12.92 23.69
C PRO A 434 -14.97 14.10 22.72
N CYS A 435 -14.30 15.20 23.09
CA CYS A 435 -14.25 16.42 22.30
C CYS A 435 -13.39 16.29 21.04
N GLN A 436 -12.40 15.39 21.07
CA GLN A 436 -11.46 15.17 19.99
C GLN A 436 -11.94 14.13 18.96
N LYS A 437 -13.11 13.51 19.18
CA LYS A 437 -13.74 12.65 18.17
C LYS A 437 -14.04 13.48 16.92
N PRO A 438 -13.51 13.10 15.73
CA PRO A 438 -13.74 13.87 14.52
C PRO A 438 -15.17 13.74 14.02
N PHE A 439 -15.67 14.82 13.43
CA PHE A 439 -16.82 14.78 12.54
C PHE A 439 -16.35 14.32 11.17
N VAL A 440 -16.92 13.22 10.68
CA VAL A 440 -16.55 12.62 9.40
C VAL A 440 -17.59 12.96 8.35
N PHE A 441 -17.14 13.39 7.17
CA PHE A 441 -17.95 13.66 6.00
C PHE A 441 -17.45 12.77 4.88
N TYR A 442 -18.32 11.94 4.30
CA TYR A 442 -17.94 11.05 3.20
C TYR A 442 -18.29 11.67 1.85
N LEU A 443 -17.49 11.37 0.84
CA LEU A 443 -17.75 11.80 -0.53
C LEU A 443 -19.19 11.44 -0.90
N SER A 444 -19.93 12.45 -1.35
CA SER A 444 -21.31 12.38 -1.80
C SER A 444 -21.38 12.35 -3.31
N LYS A 445 -20.76 13.38 -3.93
CA LYS A 445 -20.75 13.67 -5.37
C LYS A 445 -19.39 14.26 -5.75
N ALA A 446 -18.97 14.06 -7.00
CA ALA A 446 -17.83 14.73 -7.58
C ALA A 446 -18.13 15.05 -9.05
N SER A 447 -17.78 16.23 -9.51
CA SER A 447 -17.93 16.65 -10.90
C SER A 447 -16.80 17.59 -11.31
N LEU A 448 -16.60 17.74 -12.62
CA LEU A 448 -15.75 18.77 -13.19
C LEU A 448 -16.60 20.01 -13.46
N ASN A 449 -16.17 21.16 -12.93
CA ASN A 449 -16.69 22.45 -13.34
C ASN A 449 -15.88 22.92 -14.56
N SER A 450 -16.47 22.79 -15.75
CA SER A 450 -15.81 23.12 -17.01
C SER A 450 -15.39 24.59 -17.12
N THR A 451 -16.16 25.51 -16.52
CA THR A 451 -15.86 26.95 -16.58
C THR A 451 -14.59 27.31 -15.83
N MET A 452 -14.35 26.65 -14.69
CA MET A 452 -13.18 26.90 -13.84
C MET A 452 -12.04 25.91 -14.07
N ASN A 453 -12.27 24.87 -14.88
CA ASN A 453 -11.39 23.71 -15.03
C ASN A 453 -10.94 23.14 -13.67
N GLN A 454 -11.90 22.99 -12.74
CA GLN A 454 -11.67 22.52 -11.39
C GLN A 454 -12.70 21.43 -11.04
N THR A 455 -12.26 20.43 -10.30
CA THR A 455 -13.18 19.47 -9.67
C THR A 455 -13.87 20.12 -8.49
N VAL A 456 -15.16 19.86 -8.38
CA VAL A 456 -15.98 20.20 -7.22
C VAL A 456 -16.46 18.89 -6.63
N SER A 457 -16.07 18.64 -5.39
CA SER A 457 -16.47 17.43 -4.65
C SER A 457 -17.25 17.81 -3.40
N GLU A 458 -18.40 17.17 -3.22
CA GLU A 458 -19.27 17.37 -2.07
C GLU A 458 -19.11 16.20 -1.11
N TYR A 459 -18.97 16.48 0.18
CA TYR A 459 -18.89 15.49 1.24
C TYR A 459 -20.04 15.73 2.23
N VAL A 460 -20.80 14.68 2.52
CA VAL A 460 -21.96 14.74 3.41
C VAL A 460 -21.62 14.12 4.76
N ARG A 461 -22.09 14.76 5.82
CA ARG A 461 -21.83 14.34 7.19
C ARG A 461 -22.33 12.93 7.46
N ASN A 462 -21.46 12.11 8.03
CA ASN A 462 -21.84 10.84 8.62
C ASN A 462 -22.51 11.09 9.97
N ARG A 463 -23.83 10.86 10.06
CA ARG A 463 -24.63 11.08 11.27
C ARG A 463 -24.47 9.92 12.25
N VAL A 464 -23.33 9.88 12.92
CA VAL A 464 -23.07 8.99 14.06
C VAL A 464 -23.21 9.74 15.38
N SER A 465 -23.62 9.05 16.44
CA SER A 465 -23.70 9.63 17.77
C SER A 465 -22.33 10.19 18.19
N HIS A 466 -22.30 11.47 18.55
CA HIS A 466 -21.13 12.15 19.08
C HIS A 466 -21.27 12.29 20.59
N PRO A 467 -20.23 11.94 21.36
CA PRO A 467 -20.29 12.09 22.81
C PRO A 467 -20.34 13.59 23.17
N VAL A 468 -20.93 13.90 24.32
CA VAL A 468 -21.03 15.28 24.81
C VAL A 468 -19.64 15.86 25.00
N CYS A 469 -19.40 17.03 24.40
CA CYS A 469 -18.17 17.77 24.54
C CYS A 469 -18.38 19.00 25.44
N LYS A 470 -17.50 19.19 26.43
CA LYS A 470 -17.54 20.31 27.39
C LYS A 470 -16.66 21.50 26.99
N TRP A 471 -15.92 21.43 25.89
CA TRP A 471 -15.07 22.53 25.45
C TRP A 471 -15.92 23.71 24.96
N LYS A 472 -15.64 24.89 25.50
CA LYS A 472 -16.29 26.14 25.11
C LYS A 472 -15.66 26.67 23.81
N MET A 473 -16.07 26.10 22.68
CA MET A 473 -15.59 26.49 21.36
C MET A 473 -16.63 26.21 20.28
N ALA A 474 -16.38 26.70 19.06
CA ALA A 474 -17.24 26.44 17.92
C ALA A 474 -17.43 24.93 17.68
N ASP A 475 -18.68 24.51 17.49
CA ASP A 475 -19.04 23.12 17.30
C ASP A 475 -19.26 22.80 15.80
N PRO A 476 -18.52 21.84 15.21
CA PRO A 476 -18.78 21.38 13.84
C PRO A 476 -20.11 20.65 13.67
N ALA A 477 -20.86 20.39 14.75
CA ALA A 477 -22.14 19.67 14.71
C ALA A 477 -23.26 20.37 13.93
N ASN A 478 -23.10 21.63 13.53
CA ASN A 478 -24.05 22.32 12.66
C ASN A 478 -23.68 22.23 11.17
N LEU A 479 -22.52 21.66 10.84
CA LEU A 479 -22.13 21.40 9.47
C LEU A 479 -22.85 20.15 8.95
N GLU A 480 -23.39 20.26 7.75
CA GLU A 480 -24.01 19.16 7.02
C GLU A 480 -23.17 18.74 5.81
N ARG A 481 -22.45 19.70 5.20
CA ARG A 481 -21.68 19.50 3.98
C ARG A 481 -20.32 20.16 4.03
N VAL A 482 -19.37 19.55 3.33
CA VAL A 482 -18.09 20.15 2.95
C VAL A 482 -18.01 20.15 1.43
N GLU A 483 -17.71 21.29 0.83
CA GLU A 483 -17.39 21.40 -0.60
C GLU A 483 -15.89 21.58 -0.76
N VAL A 484 -15.26 20.74 -1.59
CA VAL A 484 -13.82 20.82 -1.88
C VAL A 484 -13.61 21.12 -3.36
N TYR A 485 -12.95 22.25 -3.62
CA TYR A 485 -12.52 22.69 -4.94
C TYR A 485 -11.07 22.27 -5.15
N LYS A 486 -10.77 21.57 -6.24
CA LYS A 486 -9.42 21.10 -6.55
C LYS A 486 -9.18 21.14 -8.05
N LYS A 487 -8.07 21.75 -8.48
CA LYS A 487 -7.62 21.62 -9.88
C LYS A 487 -7.08 20.19 -10.14
N PRO A 488 -7.56 19.47 -11.18
CA PRO A 488 -6.95 18.22 -11.59
C PRO A 488 -5.46 18.40 -11.86
N ASP A 489 -4.65 17.42 -11.44
CA ASP A 489 -3.22 17.45 -11.70
C ASP A 489 -2.70 16.06 -12.12
N PRO A 490 -2.83 15.70 -13.40
CA PRO A 490 -2.34 14.42 -13.91
C PRO A 490 -0.84 14.19 -13.74
N HIS A 491 -0.07 15.28 -13.56
CA HIS A 491 1.38 15.32 -13.43
C HIS A 491 1.84 15.46 -11.97
N LEU A 492 0.94 15.25 -11.00
CA LEU A 492 1.26 15.36 -9.57
C LEU A 492 2.51 14.56 -9.18
N TRP A 493 2.66 13.37 -9.76
CA TRP A 493 3.72 12.41 -9.46
C TRP A 493 4.95 12.51 -10.37
N ASP A 494 4.97 13.46 -11.29
CA ASP A 494 6.16 13.79 -12.10
C ASP A 494 7.14 14.70 -11.31
N ARG A 495 6.71 15.15 -10.13
CA ARG A 495 7.48 16.02 -9.20
C ARG A 495 7.81 15.26 -7.92
N SER A 496 8.72 15.81 -7.12
CA SER A 496 9.04 15.28 -5.79
C SER A 496 7.76 15.13 -4.94
N PRO A 497 7.51 13.97 -4.31
CA PRO A 497 6.31 13.75 -3.52
C PRO A 497 6.13 14.80 -2.41
N ARG A 498 5.01 15.52 -2.45
CA ARG A 498 4.60 16.49 -1.42
C ARG A 498 3.07 16.51 -1.35
N ARG A 499 2.52 16.60 -0.14
CA ARG A 499 1.08 16.83 0.05
C ARG A 499 0.67 18.15 -0.60
N ASN A 500 -0.55 18.18 -1.14
CA ASN A 500 -1.20 19.43 -1.48
C ASN A 500 -1.56 20.21 -0.20
N CYS A 501 -1.58 21.53 -0.32
CA CYS A 501 -2.05 22.43 0.71
C CYS A 501 -3.56 22.62 0.59
N CYS A 502 -4.21 22.99 1.70
CA CYS A 502 -5.62 23.33 1.68
C CYS A 502 -5.91 24.66 2.37
N ARG A 503 -6.93 25.36 1.90
CA ARG A 503 -7.32 26.70 2.35
C ARG A 503 -8.80 26.73 2.64
N VAL A 504 -9.15 27.11 3.87
CA VAL A 504 -10.55 27.27 4.27
C VAL A 504 -11.06 28.58 3.67
N MET A 505 -12.09 28.50 2.84
CA MET A 505 -12.70 29.64 2.18
C MET A 505 -13.90 30.17 2.97
N ASN A 506 -14.33 31.39 2.66
CA ASN A 506 -15.54 31.95 3.24
C ASN A 506 -16.76 31.12 2.84
N PRO A 507 -17.61 30.71 3.80
CA PRO A 507 -18.77 29.88 3.50
C PRO A 507 -19.79 30.66 2.67
N THR A 508 -20.25 30.05 1.57
CA THR A 508 -21.29 30.64 0.70
C THR A 508 -22.70 30.31 1.19
N LYS A 509 -22.86 29.25 1.99
CA LYS A 509 -24.15 28.73 2.49
C LYS A 509 -24.05 28.35 3.96
N LYS A 510 -25.13 28.56 4.72
CA LYS A 510 -25.23 28.12 6.11
C LYS A 510 -25.15 26.60 6.19
N GLY A 511 -24.37 26.07 7.14
CA GLY A 511 -24.18 24.63 7.32
C GLY A 511 -23.20 23.97 6.33
N THR A 512 -22.56 24.75 5.47
CA THR A 512 -21.52 24.29 4.54
C THR A 512 -20.19 24.98 4.84
N THR A 513 -19.10 24.23 4.74
CA THR A 513 -17.74 24.81 4.69
C THR A 513 -17.13 24.52 3.32
N VAL A 514 -16.37 25.47 2.81
CA VAL A 514 -15.76 25.40 1.48
C VAL A 514 -14.24 25.37 1.65
N ILE A 515 -13.58 24.45 0.97
CA ILE A 515 -12.14 24.24 1.08
C ILE A 515 -11.55 24.17 -0.33
N GLU A 516 -10.49 24.93 -0.57
CA GLU A 516 -9.65 24.77 -1.75
C GLU A 516 -8.51 23.80 -1.44
N VAL A 517 -8.21 22.87 -2.34
CA VAL A 517 -7.04 21.97 -2.29
C VAL A 517 -6.22 22.17 -3.55
N GLY A 518 -4.92 22.39 -3.40
CA GLY A 518 -4.02 22.61 -4.55
C GLY A 518 -2.56 22.51 -4.19
N VAL A 519 -1.70 22.73 -5.19
CA VAL A 519 -0.25 22.80 -4.98
C VAL A 519 0.05 23.91 -3.96
N CYS A 520 0.95 23.60 -3.02
CA CYS A 520 1.38 24.57 -2.02
C CYS A 520 2.12 25.75 -2.70
N GLY A 521 1.79 26.96 -2.30
CA GLY A 521 2.52 28.17 -2.68
C GLY A 521 3.94 28.19 -2.12
N GLU A 522 4.72 29.17 -2.57
CA GLU A 522 6.06 29.42 -2.04
C GLU A 522 5.99 29.74 -0.53
N GLY A 523 6.78 29.03 0.27
CA GLY A 523 6.77 29.16 1.73
C GLY A 523 5.51 28.64 2.44
N GLU A 524 4.50 28.13 1.72
CA GLU A 524 3.24 27.70 2.34
C GLU A 524 3.44 26.41 3.15
N ILE A 525 3.07 26.49 4.43
CA ILE A 525 3.09 25.40 5.40
C ILE A 525 1.75 25.31 6.13
N SER A 526 1.39 24.11 6.57
CA SER A 526 0.20 23.88 7.40
C SER A 526 0.49 24.29 8.84
N GLU A 527 0.26 25.56 9.17
CA GLU A 527 0.39 26.09 10.52
C GLU A 527 -0.85 26.89 10.97
N MET A 528 -1.03 27.01 12.28
CA MET A 528 -2.11 27.81 12.86
C MET A 528 -1.69 29.25 13.04
#